data_AF-A0A933QTZ1-F1
#
_entry.id   AF-A0A933QTZ1-F1
#
_cell.length_a   1.000
_cell.length_b   1.000
_cell.length_c   1.000
_cell.angle_alpha   90.00
_cell.angle_beta   90.00
_cell.angle_gamma   90.00
#
_symmetry.space_group_name_H-M   'P 1'
#
loop_
_entity.id
_entity.type
_entity.pdbx_description
1 polymer ?
#
loop_
_entity_poly.entity_id
_entity_poly.type
_entity_poly.pdbx_seq_one_letter_code
_entity_poly.pdbx_strand_id
1 'polypeptide(L)'
;MKWRIPSQVLAILLLGLLGTGVAEAKVNCKVTAGQAPYSTIQSAVNDPACSRVDVPIGTFYENVTINRNVTIRGKSHKTVVDGGSMGTVFFINSGTVALQGMTITNGQGGSGGGILNYGMLTVENCLVSNNRGPNDGGGIYNLAGTVTVKNSTIDGNRAEQGGGIVNNHGTLTIDNSAISNNTAIANGGIRNDSGMLTVRNSTISGNTAGFHGGGIYNGGKMTVQHSTISGNTASSGSGGGISNNGALTLEHSNITGNTAGFFGGGIYNGGTLTVTKSIITDNTPDNIYP
;
A
#
# COMPACT_ATOMS: atom_id res chain seq x y z
N MET A 1 -55.23 61.67 15.03
CA MET A 1 -54.56 60.80 16.03
C MET A 1 -54.79 59.36 15.55
N LYS A 2 -53.90 58.67 14.83
CA LYS A 2 -52.59 58.08 15.23
C LYS A 2 -52.60 57.55 16.66
N TRP A 3 -52.46 56.23 16.86
CA TRP A 3 -51.44 55.56 17.68
C TRP A 3 -51.36 54.05 17.34
N ARG A 4 -50.19 53.45 17.57
CA ARG A 4 -49.64 52.16 17.07
C ARG A 4 -49.72 50.99 18.09
N ILE A 5 -49.42 49.80 17.57
CA ILE A 5 -49.37 48.36 18.00
C ILE A 5 -48.48 48.04 19.24
N PRO A 6 -48.56 46.83 19.88
CA PRO A 6 -47.67 45.73 19.47
C PRO A 6 -48.21 44.27 19.53
N SER A 7 -47.50 43.43 18.78
CA SER A 7 -47.40 41.96 18.65
C SER A 7 -47.81 41.04 19.80
N GLN A 8 -48.35 39.84 19.49
CA GLN A 8 -47.66 38.54 19.64
C GLN A 8 -48.48 37.32 19.11
N VAL A 9 -47.82 36.53 18.24
CA VAL A 9 -47.76 35.05 18.17
C VAL A 9 -49.07 34.24 18.03
N LEU A 10 -49.29 33.65 16.85
CA LEU A 10 -49.42 32.18 16.73
C LEU A 10 -49.14 31.71 15.29
N ALA A 11 -47.93 31.22 15.08
CA ALA A 11 -47.59 30.26 14.03
C ALA A 11 -47.51 28.87 14.68
N ILE A 12 -47.43 27.81 13.85
CA ILE A 12 -47.12 26.38 14.10
C ILE A 12 -48.32 25.50 13.77
N LEU A 13 -48.25 24.50 12.88
CA LEU A 13 -47.24 24.05 11.92
C LEU A 13 -48.01 23.11 10.97
N LEU A 14 -47.95 23.32 9.65
CA LEU A 14 -48.32 22.26 8.71
C LEU A 14 -47.07 21.40 8.52
N LEU A 15 -47.07 20.21 9.11
CA LEU A 15 -46.05 19.17 8.89
C LEU A 15 -46.15 18.70 7.43
N GLY A 16 -45.48 19.41 6.54
CA GLY A 16 -45.07 18.87 5.25
C GLY A 16 -43.97 17.84 5.50
N LEU A 17 -44.21 16.59 5.10
CA LEU A 17 -43.20 15.54 5.09
C LEU A 17 -41.94 16.03 4.37
N LEU A 18 -40.90 16.38 5.12
CA LEU A 18 -39.54 16.35 4.60
C LEU A 18 -39.20 14.86 4.45
N GLY A 19 -39.29 14.37 3.22
CA GLY A 19 -38.57 13.17 2.84
C GLY A 19 -37.08 13.42 3.12
N THR A 20 -36.56 12.89 4.21
CA THR A 20 -35.12 12.78 4.47
C THR A 20 -34.57 11.64 3.62
N GLY A 21 -34.62 11.87 2.31
CA GLY A 21 -34.23 10.93 1.28
C GLY A 21 -33.54 11.68 0.17
N VAL A 22 -32.39 12.28 0.47
CA VAL A 22 -31.38 12.49 -0.55
C VAL A 22 -30.12 11.82 -0.02
N ALA A 23 -29.93 10.55 -0.40
CA ALA A 23 -28.57 10.05 -0.52
C ALA A 23 -27.85 11.04 -1.43
N GLU A 24 -26.98 11.87 -0.85
CA GLU A 24 -26.21 12.85 -1.58
C GLU A 24 -25.56 12.11 -2.75
N ALA A 25 -25.95 12.46 -3.97
CA ALA A 25 -25.55 11.74 -5.16
C ALA A 25 -24.03 11.76 -5.20
N LYS A 26 -23.41 10.60 -4.95
CA LYS A 26 -21.97 10.37 -5.03
C LYS A 26 -21.44 10.95 -6.35
N VAL A 27 -20.87 12.16 -6.31
CA VAL A 27 -20.43 12.82 -7.54
C VAL A 27 -19.13 12.17 -7.99
N ASN A 28 -19.10 11.79 -9.26
CA ASN A 28 -17.88 11.35 -9.93
C ASN A 28 -17.18 12.59 -10.47
N CYS A 29 -16.14 13.02 -9.78
CA CYS A 29 -15.35 14.19 -10.13
C CYS A 29 -14.28 13.80 -11.14
N LYS A 30 -14.10 14.60 -12.20
CA LYS A 30 -13.12 14.32 -13.26
C LYS A 30 -12.00 15.33 -13.17
N VAL A 31 -10.76 14.85 -13.07
CA VAL A 31 -9.59 15.70 -13.16
C VAL A 31 -9.35 16.06 -14.62
N THR A 32 -9.12 17.34 -14.88
CA THR A 32 -8.70 17.86 -16.18
C THR A 32 -7.46 18.69 -15.95
N ALA A 33 -6.29 18.19 -16.36
CA ALA A 33 -5.01 18.84 -16.07
C ALA A 33 -5.03 20.31 -16.51
N GLY A 34 -4.86 21.23 -15.54
CA GLY A 34 -4.82 22.67 -15.78
C GLY A 34 -6.18 23.32 -16.10
N GLN A 35 -7.30 22.61 -15.98
CA GLN A 35 -8.65 23.12 -16.29
C GLN A 35 -9.62 22.93 -15.13
N ALA A 36 -10.57 23.86 -14.98
CA ALA A 36 -11.63 23.81 -13.99
C ALA A 36 -12.66 22.68 -14.29
N PRO A 37 -13.36 22.15 -13.27
CA PRO A 37 -13.33 22.57 -11.86
C PRO A 37 -12.18 21.96 -11.06
N TYR A 38 -11.55 20.88 -11.54
CA TYR A 38 -10.47 20.18 -10.84
C TYR A 38 -9.22 20.12 -11.70
N SER A 39 -8.32 21.09 -11.51
CA SER A 39 -7.07 21.19 -12.24
C SER A 39 -5.99 20.22 -11.74
N THR A 40 -6.17 19.70 -10.52
CA THR A 40 -5.27 18.75 -9.83
C THR A 40 -6.07 17.63 -9.17
N ILE A 41 -5.41 16.50 -8.90
CA ILE A 41 -6.02 15.39 -8.12
C ILE A 41 -6.38 15.89 -6.72
N GLN A 42 -5.50 16.66 -6.07
CA GLN A 42 -5.76 17.20 -4.74
C GLN A 42 -7.02 18.09 -4.71
N SER A 43 -7.26 18.91 -5.74
CA SER A 43 -8.44 19.77 -5.79
C SER A 43 -9.75 18.96 -5.81
N ALA A 44 -9.79 17.85 -6.54
CA ALA A 44 -10.93 16.93 -6.55
C ALA A 44 -11.07 16.15 -5.23
N VAL A 45 -9.95 15.77 -4.61
CA VAL A 45 -9.95 15.12 -3.29
C VAL A 45 -10.48 16.06 -2.21
N ASN A 46 -10.17 17.35 -2.26
CA ASN A 46 -10.61 18.33 -1.27
C ASN A 46 -12.12 18.59 -1.29
N ASP A 47 -12.78 18.35 -2.43
CA ASP A 47 -14.22 18.51 -2.54
C ASP A 47 -14.95 17.32 -1.87
N PRO A 48 -15.71 17.56 -0.78
CA PRO A 48 -16.37 16.51 -0.02
C PRO A 48 -17.49 15.80 -0.81
N ALA A 49 -18.05 16.43 -1.84
CA ALA A 49 -19.08 15.80 -2.70
C ALA A 49 -18.48 14.71 -3.60
N CYS A 50 -17.16 14.76 -3.85
CA CYS A 50 -16.45 13.82 -4.71
C CYS A 50 -16.18 12.49 -4.00
N SER A 51 -17.11 11.54 -4.05
CA SER A 51 -16.83 10.19 -3.55
C SER A 51 -15.86 9.40 -4.45
N ARG A 52 -15.77 9.77 -5.73
CA ARG A 52 -14.83 9.20 -6.70
C ARG A 52 -14.17 10.31 -7.52
N VAL A 53 -12.87 10.20 -7.71
CA VAL A 53 -12.04 11.05 -8.56
C VAL A 53 -11.54 10.22 -9.75
N ASP A 54 -12.04 10.52 -10.95
CA ASP A 54 -11.61 9.92 -12.20
C ASP A 54 -10.45 10.74 -12.80
N VAL A 55 -9.30 10.10 -12.95
CA VAL A 55 -8.06 10.72 -13.44
C VAL A 55 -7.78 10.20 -14.87
N PRO A 56 -7.62 11.08 -15.88
CA PRO A 56 -7.36 10.65 -17.25
C PRO A 56 -5.93 10.11 -17.42
N ILE A 57 -5.62 9.64 -18.62
CA ILE A 57 -4.24 9.29 -19.00
C ILE A 57 -3.41 10.59 -19.02
N GLY A 58 -2.19 10.53 -18.51
CA GLY A 58 -1.29 11.66 -18.38
C GLY A 58 -0.42 11.55 -17.14
N THR A 59 0.54 12.46 -17.00
CA THR A 59 1.40 12.58 -15.82
C THR A 59 0.97 13.77 -14.98
N PHE A 60 0.71 13.50 -13.70
CA PHE A 60 0.30 14.47 -12.69
C PHE A 60 1.40 14.57 -11.65
N TYR A 61 2.07 15.73 -11.59
CA TYR A 61 3.14 16.00 -10.64
C TYR A 61 2.55 16.51 -9.33
N GLU A 62 2.27 15.62 -8.40
CA GLU A 62 1.52 15.93 -7.18
C GLU A 62 1.91 15.03 -6.00
N ASN A 63 1.82 15.58 -4.80
CA ASN A 63 1.76 14.85 -3.54
C ASN A 63 0.36 15.04 -2.94
N VAL A 64 -0.43 13.97 -2.88
CA VAL A 64 -1.85 14.02 -2.55
C VAL A 64 -2.09 13.56 -1.11
N THR A 65 -2.65 14.44 -0.28
CA THR A 65 -3.08 14.15 1.08
C THR A 65 -4.57 13.84 1.13
N ILE A 66 -4.93 12.74 1.79
CA ILE A 66 -6.30 12.22 1.86
C ILE A 66 -6.69 12.01 3.33
N ASN A 67 -7.76 12.68 3.75
CA ASN A 67 -8.29 12.68 5.12
C ASN A 67 -9.75 12.16 5.19
N ARG A 68 -10.20 11.44 4.17
CA ARG A 68 -11.60 11.05 4.01
C ARG A 68 -11.75 9.81 3.12
N ASN A 69 -12.97 9.29 3.08
CA ASN A 69 -13.31 8.22 2.15
C ASN A 69 -13.34 8.74 0.71
N VAL A 70 -12.57 8.12 -0.19
CA VAL A 70 -12.55 8.46 -1.61
C VAL A 70 -11.98 7.32 -2.45
N THR A 71 -12.49 7.13 -3.66
CA THR A 71 -11.84 6.30 -4.69
C THR A 71 -11.16 7.20 -5.71
N ILE A 72 -9.87 7.01 -5.96
CA ILE A 72 -9.13 7.67 -7.04
C ILE A 72 -8.86 6.63 -8.12
N ARG A 73 -9.37 6.87 -9.32
CA ARG A 73 -9.36 5.90 -10.41
C ARG A 73 -8.71 6.49 -11.65
N GLY A 74 -7.51 6.01 -11.95
CA GLY A 74 -6.86 6.18 -13.23
C GLY A 74 -7.45 5.25 -14.31
N LYS A 75 -6.99 5.44 -15.55
CA LYS A 75 -7.44 4.64 -16.69
C LYS A 75 -6.60 3.39 -16.91
N SER A 76 -5.35 3.41 -16.48
CA SER A 76 -4.35 2.36 -16.63
C SER A 76 -3.03 2.83 -15.98
N HIS A 77 -1.97 2.03 -16.04
CA HIS A 77 -0.61 2.49 -15.69
C HIS A 77 -0.10 3.71 -16.50
N LYS A 78 -0.82 4.17 -17.54
CA LYS A 78 -0.54 5.45 -18.23
C LYS A 78 -1.16 6.68 -17.54
N THR A 79 -1.99 6.49 -16.53
CA THR A 79 -2.31 7.53 -15.55
C THR A 79 -1.20 7.50 -14.51
N VAL A 80 -0.30 8.49 -14.54
CA VAL A 80 0.90 8.54 -13.69
C VAL A 80 0.73 9.65 -12.67
N VAL A 81 0.91 9.33 -11.39
CA VAL A 81 1.06 10.32 -10.33
C VAL A 81 2.52 10.28 -9.89
N ASP A 82 3.23 11.36 -10.18
CA ASP A 82 4.68 11.51 -10.01
C ASP A 82 4.95 12.47 -8.85
N GLY A 83 5.68 12.01 -7.83
CA GLY A 83 6.03 12.81 -6.66
C GLY A 83 7.11 13.87 -6.93
N GLY A 84 7.66 13.96 -8.14
CA GLY A 84 8.66 14.98 -8.50
C GLY A 84 9.96 14.87 -7.72
N SER A 85 10.33 13.67 -7.28
CA SER A 85 11.48 13.39 -6.41
C SER A 85 11.38 14.03 -5.03
N MET A 86 10.17 14.36 -4.56
CA MET A 86 9.92 15.02 -3.28
C MET A 86 8.68 14.45 -2.61
N GLY A 87 8.70 14.37 -1.28
CA GLY A 87 7.52 13.99 -0.48
C GLY A 87 6.94 12.62 -0.81
N THR A 88 5.88 12.25 -0.10
CA THR A 88 5.12 11.04 -0.37
C THR A 88 4.10 11.29 -1.48
N VAL A 89 3.97 10.42 -2.48
CA VAL A 89 2.99 10.63 -3.58
C VAL A 89 1.56 10.61 -3.06
N PHE A 90 1.20 9.63 -2.22
CA PHE A 90 -0.11 9.56 -1.55
C PHE A 90 0.03 9.42 -0.04
N PHE A 91 -0.43 10.42 0.70
CA PHE A 91 -0.54 10.34 2.15
C PHE A 91 -2.00 10.09 2.57
N ILE A 92 -2.28 8.86 3.01
CA ILE A 92 -3.57 8.43 3.53
C ILE A 92 -3.57 8.62 5.04
N ASN A 93 -3.92 9.82 5.49
CA ASN A 93 -3.95 10.14 6.91
C ASN A 93 -5.14 9.50 7.62
N SER A 94 -6.28 9.34 6.94
CA SER A 94 -7.45 8.65 7.46
C SER A 94 -8.43 8.24 6.35
N GLY A 95 -9.48 7.51 6.74
CA GLY A 95 -10.58 7.10 5.85
C GLY A 95 -10.34 5.77 5.12
N THR A 96 -11.33 5.41 4.32
CA THR A 96 -11.31 4.26 3.40
C THR A 96 -11.01 4.75 1.99
N VAL A 97 -9.81 4.45 1.50
CA VAL A 97 -9.30 4.92 0.22
C VAL A 97 -9.07 3.76 -0.73
N ALA A 98 -9.45 3.94 -1.99
CA ALA A 98 -9.09 3.03 -3.07
C ALA A 98 -8.30 3.80 -4.14
N LEU A 99 -7.11 3.31 -4.47
CA LEU A 99 -6.29 3.77 -5.58
C LEU A 99 -6.36 2.70 -6.68
N GLN A 100 -6.84 3.09 -7.86
CA GLN A 100 -7.16 2.13 -8.93
C GLN A 100 -6.55 2.52 -10.27
N GLY A 101 -5.88 1.59 -10.95
CA GLY A 101 -5.55 1.76 -12.37
C GLY A 101 -4.58 2.91 -12.66
N MET A 102 -3.47 3.00 -11.92
CA MET A 102 -2.49 4.09 -12.07
C MET A 102 -1.05 3.64 -11.78
N THR A 103 -0.10 4.45 -12.21
CA THR A 103 1.30 4.38 -11.77
C THR A 103 1.55 5.42 -10.68
N ILE A 104 2.22 5.03 -9.60
CA ILE A 104 2.59 5.86 -8.45
C ILE A 104 4.12 5.82 -8.37
N THR A 105 4.77 6.95 -8.67
CA THR A 105 6.21 6.95 -8.93
C THR A 105 6.93 8.16 -8.39
N ASN A 106 8.24 8.01 -8.23
CA ASN A 106 9.18 9.11 -7.99
C ASN A 106 8.84 9.96 -6.75
N GLY A 107 8.23 9.37 -5.73
CA GLY A 107 8.13 9.98 -4.40
C GLY A 107 9.40 9.76 -3.59
N GLN A 108 9.74 10.73 -2.73
CA GLN A 108 10.89 10.71 -1.81
C GLN A 108 10.54 11.09 -0.36
N GLY A 109 9.33 10.76 0.10
CA GLY A 109 8.90 10.98 1.48
C GLY A 109 9.72 10.14 2.46
N GLY A 110 9.99 10.67 3.66
CA GLY A 110 10.84 10.01 4.67
C GLY A 110 10.45 8.56 4.95
N SER A 111 9.13 8.32 5.10
CA SER A 111 8.53 6.99 5.16
C SER A 111 7.40 6.91 4.13
N GLY A 112 7.35 5.82 3.36
CA GLY A 112 6.34 5.66 2.32
C GLY A 112 6.61 6.60 1.15
N GLY A 113 7.66 6.35 0.38
CA GLY A 113 8.02 7.19 -0.77
C GLY A 113 6.83 7.32 -1.75
N GLY A 114 6.27 6.18 -2.15
CA GLY A 114 5.05 6.15 -2.94
C GLY A 114 3.81 6.45 -2.11
N ILE A 115 3.58 5.65 -1.06
CA ILE A 115 2.36 5.72 -0.26
C ILE A 115 2.70 5.64 1.23
N LEU A 116 2.16 6.57 2.01
CA LEU A 116 2.13 6.54 3.47
C LEU A 116 0.69 6.33 3.93
N ASN A 117 0.42 5.26 4.68
CA ASN A 117 -0.93 4.90 5.08
C ASN A 117 -1.09 4.75 6.60
N TYR A 118 -2.05 5.50 7.13
CA TYR A 118 -2.58 5.38 8.50
C TYR A 118 -4.05 4.91 8.51
N GLY A 119 -4.73 4.91 7.36
CA GLY A 119 -6.13 4.53 7.20
C GLY A 119 -6.35 3.11 6.67
N MET A 120 -7.48 2.92 5.99
CA MET A 120 -7.78 1.70 5.21
C MET A 120 -7.57 1.98 3.73
N LEU A 121 -6.59 1.31 3.13
CA LEU A 121 -6.19 1.51 1.76
C LEU A 121 -6.35 0.23 0.94
N THR A 122 -6.97 0.37 -0.24
CA THR A 122 -6.90 -0.63 -1.32
C THR A 122 -6.08 -0.06 -2.48
N VAL A 123 -5.06 -0.79 -2.90
CA VAL A 123 -4.25 -0.53 -4.11
C VAL A 123 -4.60 -1.61 -5.12
N GLU A 124 -5.32 -1.25 -6.18
CA GLU A 124 -5.88 -2.22 -7.14
C GLU A 124 -5.54 -1.89 -8.59
N ASN A 125 -4.98 -2.86 -9.33
CA ASN A 125 -4.53 -2.65 -10.71
C ASN A 125 -3.55 -1.47 -10.85
N CYS A 126 -2.63 -1.32 -9.88
CA CYS A 126 -1.66 -0.23 -9.87
C CYS A 126 -0.23 -0.73 -10.04
N LEU A 127 0.63 0.18 -10.50
CA LEU A 127 2.08 0.04 -10.45
C LEU A 127 2.64 1.06 -9.45
N VAL A 128 3.23 0.59 -8.35
CA VAL A 128 3.97 1.47 -7.42
C VAL A 128 5.45 1.23 -7.65
N SER A 129 6.13 2.19 -8.27
CA SER A 129 7.48 1.96 -8.75
C SER A 129 8.42 3.14 -8.62
N ASN A 130 9.72 2.89 -8.53
CA ASN A 130 10.76 3.93 -8.50
C ASN A 130 10.54 4.99 -7.41
N ASN A 131 9.98 4.58 -6.28
CA ASN A 131 9.83 5.44 -5.12
C ASN A 131 10.96 5.17 -4.13
N ARG A 132 11.32 6.21 -3.36
CA ARG A 132 12.35 6.13 -2.34
C ARG A 132 11.77 6.55 -0.99
N GLY A 133 11.87 5.68 0.01
CA GLY A 133 11.59 5.99 1.41
C GLY A 133 12.92 6.03 2.13
N PRO A 134 13.58 7.21 2.29
CA PRO A 134 14.94 7.27 2.84
C PRO A 134 15.11 6.52 4.15
N ASN A 135 14.05 6.43 4.97
CA ASN A 135 14.03 5.66 6.20
C ASN A 135 13.32 4.31 5.97
N ASP A 136 12.04 4.35 5.60
CA ASP A 136 11.19 3.16 5.58
C ASP A 136 10.22 3.13 4.39
N GLY A 137 9.96 1.94 3.85
CA GLY A 137 8.86 1.70 2.92
C GLY A 137 9.01 2.49 1.63
N GLY A 138 9.85 2.00 0.70
CA GLY A 138 10.11 2.72 -0.55
C GLY A 138 8.83 2.92 -1.36
N GLY A 139 8.11 1.83 -1.61
CA GLY A 139 6.80 1.86 -2.24
C GLY A 139 5.69 2.26 -1.27
N ILE A 140 5.50 1.47 -0.20
CA ILE A 140 4.40 1.64 0.76
C ILE A 140 4.92 1.57 2.19
N TYR A 141 4.52 2.50 3.03
CA TYR A 141 4.63 2.42 4.49
C TYR A 141 3.25 2.41 5.13
N ASN A 142 2.90 1.31 5.80
CA ASN A 142 1.66 1.16 6.54
C ASN A 142 1.94 1.22 8.04
N LEU A 143 1.39 2.21 8.74
CA LEU A 143 1.55 2.38 10.19
C LEU A 143 0.21 2.20 10.88
N ALA A 144 0.06 1.08 11.60
CA ALA A 144 -1.16 0.68 12.31
C ALA A 144 -2.45 0.66 11.45
N GLY A 145 -2.36 0.94 10.15
CA GLY A 145 -3.47 0.94 9.20
C GLY A 145 -3.69 -0.44 8.57
N THR A 146 -4.60 -0.47 7.61
CA THR A 146 -4.88 -1.67 6.79
C THR A 146 -4.59 -1.38 5.33
N VAL A 147 -3.80 -2.24 4.69
CA VAL A 147 -3.51 -2.17 3.25
C VAL A 147 -3.89 -3.49 2.58
N THR A 148 -4.63 -3.39 1.48
CA THR A 148 -4.85 -4.49 0.53
C THR A 148 -4.23 -4.12 -0.81
N VAL A 149 -3.23 -4.89 -1.26
CA VAL A 149 -2.63 -4.81 -2.58
C VAL A 149 -3.21 -5.92 -3.43
N LYS A 150 -3.90 -5.57 -4.52
CA LYS A 150 -4.64 -6.51 -5.37
C LYS A 150 -4.32 -6.28 -6.84
N ASN A 151 -4.04 -7.34 -7.59
CA ASN A 151 -3.77 -7.24 -9.04
C ASN A 151 -2.72 -6.17 -9.38
N SER A 152 -1.76 -5.94 -8.48
CA SER A 152 -0.87 -4.78 -8.55
C SER A 152 0.59 -5.21 -8.51
N THR A 153 1.46 -4.30 -8.93
CA THR A 153 2.90 -4.51 -8.93
C THR A 153 3.57 -3.44 -8.09
N ILE A 154 4.42 -3.86 -7.14
CA ILE A 154 5.29 -2.99 -6.35
C ILE A 154 6.73 -3.28 -6.78
N ASP A 155 7.31 -2.41 -7.61
CA ASP A 155 8.54 -2.72 -8.36
C ASP A 155 9.62 -1.64 -8.27
N GLY A 156 10.88 -2.04 -8.08
CA GLY A 156 12.01 -1.12 -8.20
C GLY A 156 12.01 0.01 -7.17
N ASN A 157 11.40 -0.19 -5.99
CA ASN A 157 11.39 0.80 -4.93
C ASN A 157 12.60 0.62 -3.99
N ARG A 158 13.02 1.70 -3.34
CA ARG A 158 14.22 1.73 -2.48
C ARG A 158 13.95 2.32 -1.11
N ALA A 159 14.50 1.71 -0.06
CA ALA A 159 14.47 2.28 1.29
C ALA A 159 15.70 1.89 2.12
N GLU A 160 15.83 2.42 3.34
CA GLU A 160 16.71 1.83 4.35
C GLU A 160 16.10 0.51 4.87
N GLN A 161 14.81 0.52 5.18
CA GLN A 161 14.05 -0.63 5.66
C GLN A 161 12.83 -0.89 4.77
N GLY A 162 12.63 -2.13 4.29
CA GLY A 162 11.45 -2.47 3.51
C GLY A 162 11.40 -1.74 2.17
N GLY A 163 12.23 -2.17 1.21
CA GLY A 163 12.38 -1.49 -0.08
C GLY A 163 11.05 -1.35 -0.81
N GLY A 164 10.24 -2.42 -0.83
CA GLY A 164 8.90 -2.39 -1.39
C GLY A 164 7.88 -1.88 -0.38
N ILE A 165 7.67 -2.66 0.70
CA ILE A 165 6.61 -2.39 1.68
C ILE A 165 7.14 -2.54 3.10
N VAL A 166 6.77 -1.60 3.97
CA VAL A 166 6.83 -1.78 5.43
C VAL A 166 5.40 -1.86 5.97
N ASN A 167 5.11 -2.90 6.74
CA ASN A 167 3.91 -3.04 7.54
C ASN A 167 4.28 -2.96 9.02
N ASN A 168 4.07 -1.80 9.63
CA ASN A 168 4.43 -1.51 11.02
C ASN A 168 3.20 -1.55 11.92
N HIS A 169 3.06 -2.62 12.71
CA HIS A 169 1.91 -2.90 13.58
C HIS A 169 0.54 -2.91 12.87
N GLY A 170 0.52 -2.96 11.54
CA GLY A 170 -0.70 -2.91 10.73
C GLY A 170 -1.13 -4.26 10.18
N THR A 171 -2.14 -4.23 9.31
CA THR A 171 -2.59 -5.39 8.52
C THR A 171 -2.27 -5.18 7.05
N LEU A 172 -1.57 -6.12 6.44
CA LEU A 172 -1.22 -6.12 5.02
C LEU A 172 -1.71 -7.40 4.35
N THR A 173 -2.51 -7.26 3.30
CA THR A 173 -2.91 -8.35 2.41
C THR A 173 -2.37 -8.10 1.02
N ILE A 174 -1.68 -9.09 0.45
CA ILE A 174 -1.17 -9.09 -0.93
C ILE A 174 -1.88 -10.22 -1.66
N ASP A 175 -2.59 -9.87 -2.72
CA ASP A 175 -3.46 -10.79 -3.46
C ASP A 175 -3.26 -10.65 -4.96
N ASN A 176 -2.97 -11.76 -5.64
CA ASN A 176 -2.77 -11.80 -7.08
C ASN A 176 -1.84 -10.67 -7.57
N SER A 177 -0.73 -10.45 -6.85
CA SER A 177 0.13 -9.29 -7.02
C SER A 177 1.60 -9.69 -7.08
N ALA A 178 2.45 -8.76 -7.55
CA ALA A 178 3.88 -8.95 -7.66
C ALA A 178 4.65 -7.90 -6.83
N ILE A 179 5.58 -8.35 -5.99
CA ILE A 179 6.51 -7.48 -5.25
C ILE A 179 7.91 -7.81 -5.76
N SER A 180 8.47 -6.94 -6.61
CA SER A 180 9.67 -7.27 -7.37
C SER A 180 10.76 -6.22 -7.35
N ASN A 181 12.01 -6.66 -7.46
CA ASN A 181 13.16 -5.79 -7.70
C ASN A 181 13.31 -4.63 -6.68
N ASN A 182 12.74 -4.77 -5.48
CA ASN A 182 12.86 -3.75 -4.47
C ASN A 182 14.16 -3.93 -3.69
N THR A 183 14.78 -2.83 -3.33
CA THR A 183 16.10 -2.83 -2.68
C THR A 183 16.06 -2.09 -1.36
N ALA A 184 16.60 -2.70 -0.31
CA ALA A 184 16.81 -2.03 0.96
C ALA A 184 18.15 -2.34 1.59
N ILE A 185 18.59 -1.50 2.53
CA ILE A 185 19.73 -1.84 3.39
C ILE A 185 19.37 -3.04 4.25
N ALA A 186 18.16 -3.06 4.83
CA ALA A 186 17.59 -4.23 5.48
C ALA A 186 16.16 -4.50 4.98
N ASN A 187 15.80 -5.78 4.87
CA ASN A 187 14.45 -6.25 4.53
C ASN A 187 14.00 -5.77 3.13
N GLY A 188 14.41 -6.48 2.08
CA GLY A 188 14.40 -5.97 0.70
C GLY A 188 13.01 -5.74 0.13
N GLY A 189 12.20 -6.80 0.04
CA GLY A 189 10.86 -6.73 -0.51
C GLY A 189 9.86 -6.18 0.50
N ILE A 190 9.61 -6.94 1.57
CA ILE A 190 8.61 -6.64 2.58
C ILE A 190 9.21 -6.75 3.98
N ARG A 191 8.98 -5.73 4.82
CA ARG A 191 9.20 -5.80 6.27
C ARG A 191 7.85 -5.83 6.98
N ASN A 192 7.49 -6.97 7.57
CA ASN A 192 6.35 -7.08 8.47
C ASN A 192 6.83 -6.95 9.93
N ASP A 193 6.72 -5.76 10.49
CA ASP A 193 7.15 -5.44 11.85
C ASP A 193 5.98 -5.55 12.82
N SER A 194 5.93 -6.66 13.56
CA SER A 194 4.92 -6.93 14.58
C SER A 194 3.46 -6.80 14.10
N GLY A 195 3.22 -6.90 12.78
CA GLY A 195 1.92 -6.79 12.14
C GLY A 195 1.40 -8.13 11.61
N MET A 196 0.26 -8.08 10.91
CA MET A 196 -0.32 -9.22 10.21
C MET A 196 -0.08 -9.12 8.70
N LEU A 197 0.58 -10.12 8.12
CA LEU A 197 0.82 -10.23 6.69
C LEU A 197 0.14 -11.48 6.12
N THR A 198 -0.71 -11.29 5.12
CA THR A 198 -1.25 -12.37 4.29
C THR A 198 -0.79 -12.21 2.85
N VAL A 199 -0.14 -13.22 2.29
CA VAL A 199 0.26 -13.27 0.88
C VAL A 199 -0.46 -14.43 0.22
N ARG A 200 -1.24 -14.16 -0.83
CA ARG A 200 -1.97 -15.19 -1.57
C ARG A 200 -1.93 -14.99 -3.07
N ASN A 201 -1.81 -16.10 -3.81
CA ASN A 201 -1.75 -16.10 -5.28
C ASN A 201 -0.73 -15.11 -5.85
N SER A 202 0.37 -14.87 -5.15
CA SER A 202 1.26 -13.73 -5.42
C SER A 202 2.70 -14.18 -5.61
N THR A 203 3.50 -13.28 -6.20
CA THR A 203 4.92 -13.50 -6.43
C THR A 203 5.75 -12.43 -5.71
N ILE A 204 6.77 -12.86 -4.97
CA ILE A 204 7.75 -11.98 -4.33
C ILE A 204 9.12 -12.37 -4.87
N SER A 205 9.72 -11.53 -5.71
CA SER A 205 10.90 -11.96 -6.48
C SER A 205 11.93 -10.89 -6.79
N GLY A 206 13.20 -11.27 -6.85
CA GLY A 206 14.28 -10.35 -7.24
C GLY A 206 14.51 -9.22 -6.24
N ASN A 207 13.96 -9.31 -5.03
CA ASN A 207 14.17 -8.29 -4.01
C ASN A 207 15.51 -8.50 -3.31
N THR A 208 16.17 -7.40 -2.94
CA THR A 208 17.52 -7.41 -2.38
C THR A 208 17.59 -6.65 -1.06
N ALA A 209 18.14 -7.30 -0.04
CA ALA A 209 18.50 -6.71 1.24
C ALA A 209 20.02 -6.80 1.45
N GLY A 210 20.62 -5.77 2.04
CA GLY A 210 21.99 -5.88 2.59
C GLY A 210 22.04 -6.84 3.79
N PHE A 211 21.03 -6.80 4.66
CA PHE A 211 20.90 -7.69 5.83
C PHE A 211 19.81 -8.77 5.61
N HIS A 212 18.96 -9.00 6.61
CA HIS A 212 18.01 -10.11 6.62
C HIS A 212 16.78 -9.88 5.74
N GLY A 213 16.18 -10.97 5.27
CA GLY A 213 14.89 -10.97 4.60
C GLY A 213 14.97 -10.33 3.22
N GLY A 214 15.67 -10.96 2.29
CA GLY A 214 15.79 -10.45 0.91
C GLY A 214 14.41 -10.25 0.29
N GLY A 215 13.58 -11.28 0.35
CA GLY A 215 12.16 -11.21 -0.04
C GLY A 215 11.31 -10.62 1.07
N ILE A 216 11.27 -11.30 2.22
CA ILE A 216 10.42 -10.93 3.36
C ILE A 216 11.20 -11.03 4.66
N TYR A 217 11.08 -10.01 5.50
CA TYR A 217 11.31 -10.12 6.94
C TYR A 217 9.98 -10.16 7.68
N ASN A 218 9.81 -11.15 8.55
CA ASN A 218 8.63 -11.32 9.38
C ASN A 218 8.98 -11.29 10.87
N GLY A 219 8.64 -10.19 11.55
CA GLY A 219 8.63 -10.07 13.01
C GLY A 219 7.23 -10.25 13.64
N GLY A 220 6.18 -10.43 12.83
CA GLY A 220 4.80 -10.57 13.28
C GLY A 220 4.18 -11.91 12.91
N LYS A 221 2.88 -11.90 12.56
CA LYS A 221 2.19 -13.08 12.03
C LYS A 221 2.14 -13.01 10.51
N MET A 222 2.57 -14.08 9.85
CA MET A 222 2.58 -14.21 8.41
C MET A 222 1.93 -15.51 7.95
N THR A 223 1.07 -15.39 6.93
CA THR A 223 0.52 -16.52 6.19
C THR A 223 0.81 -16.35 4.71
N VAL A 224 1.38 -17.38 4.09
CA VAL A 224 1.71 -17.41 2.65
C VAL A 224 1.01 -18.62 2.02
N GLN A 225 0.15 -18.35 1.04
CA GLN A 225 -0.73 -19.34 0.42
C GLN A 225 -0.65 -19.26 -1.10
N HIS A 226 -0.54 -20.40 -1.80
CA HIS A 226 -0.57 -20.44 -3.27
C HIS A 226 0.36 -19.43 -3.94
N SER A 227 1.53 -19.19 -3.35
CA SER A 227 2.41 -18.08 -3.74
C SER A 227 3.84 -18.56 -4.00
N THR A 228 4.60 -17.73 -4.71
CA THR A 228 5.99 -18.00 -5.04
C THR A 228 6.90 -16.92 -4.45
N ILE A 229 7.95 -17.32 -3.74
CA ILE A 229 9.00 -16.44 -3.23
C ILE A 229 10.32 -16.89 -3.86
N SER A 230 10.86 -16.11 -4.80
CA SER A 230 11.98 -16.61 -5.62
C SER A 230 13.01 -15.58 -6.04
N GLY A 231 14.27 -15.98 -6.14
CA GLY A 231 15.32 -15.10 -6.66
C GLY A 231 15.60 -13.89 -5.76
N ASN A 232 15.23 -13.96 -4.49
CA ASN A 232 15.49 -12.86 -3.54
C ASN A 232 16.85 -13.05 -2.86
N THR A 233 17.50 -11.94 -2.50
CA THR A 233 18.87 -11.94 -1.97
C THR A 233 18.99 -11.18 -0.66
N ALA A 234 19.61 -11.81 0.34
CA ALA A 234 20.04 -11.21 1.61
C ALA A 234 21.58 -11.22 1.66
N SER A 235 22.24 -10.21 1.09
CA SER A 235 23.67 -10.27 0.70
C SER A 235 24.63 -10.54 1.86
N SER A 236 24.40 -9.91 3.01
CA SER A 236 25.22 -10.04 4.22
C SER A 236 24.33 -10.40 5.42
N GLY A 237 23.27 -11.17 5.16
CA GLY A 237 22.30 -11.57 6.17
C GLY A 237 21.78 -12.99 5.98
N SER A 238 20.69 -13.28 6.67
CA SER A 238 20.00 -14.56 6.67
C SER A 238 18.58 -14.42 6.12
N GLY A 239 18.02 -15.48 5.57
CA GLY A 239 16.66 -15.46 5.03
C GLY A 239 16.60 -14.77 3.67
N GLY A 240 17.21 -15.37 2.65
CA GLY A 240 17.21 -14.83 1.28
C GLY A 240 15.78 -14.65 0.78
N GLY A 241 14.97 -15.71 0.89
CA GLY A 241 13.54 -15.66 0.65
C GLY A 241 12.82 -15.02 1.84
N ILE A 242 12.93 -15.66 3.01
CA ILE A 242 12.24 -15.24 4.23
C ILE A 242 13.19 -15.28 5.43
N SER A 243 13.23 -14.19 6.22
CA SER A 243 13.72 -14.22 7.59
C SER A 243 12.51 -14.14 8.55
N ASN A 244 12.28 -15.21 9.32
CA ASN A 244 11.14 -15.35 10.20
C ASN A 244 11.56 -15.32 11.68
N ASN A 245 11.22 -14.23 12.38
CA ASN A 245 11.37 -14.07 13.83
C ASN A 245 10.02 -14.13 14.56
N GLY A 246 8.90 -14.14 13.84
CA GLY A 246 7.56 -14.25 14.38
C GLY A 246 6.93 -15.61 14.13
N ALA A 247 5.66 -15.62 13.70
CA ALA A 247 4.94 -16.83 13.33
C ALA A 247 4.72 -16.88 11.81
N LEU A 248 5.15 -17.95 11.16
CA LEU A 248 4.99 -18.19 9.74
C LEU A 248 4.19 -19.47 9.49
N THR A 249 3.12 -19.34 8.71
CA THR A 249 2.38 -20.45 8.11
C THR A 249 2.53 -20.42 6.60
N LEU A 250 3.09 -21.49 6.02
CA LEU A 250 3.32 -21.64 4.59
C LEU A 250 2.47 -22.80 4.06
N GLU A 251 1.59 -22.51 3.11
CA GLU A 251 0.66 -23.49 2.56
C GLU A 251 0.64 -23.44 1.03
N HIS A 252 0.71 -24.60 0.37
CA HIS A 252 0.59 -24.70 -1.09
C HIS A 252 1.50 -23.72 -1.87
N SER A 253 2.69 -23.42 -1.36
CA SER A 253 3.55 -22.36 -1.88
C SER A 253 4.95 -22.87 -2.23
N ASN A 254 5.69 -22.08 -3.01
CA ASN A 254 7.05 -22.38 -3.43
C ASN A 254 8.05 -21.32 -2.97
N ILE A 255 9.16 -21.73 -2.38
CA ILE A 255 10.29 -20.87 -2.02
C ILE A 255 11.54 -21.42 -2.71
N THR A 256 12.01 -20.72 -3.75
CA THR A 256 13.04 -21.27 -4.65
C THR A 256 14.04 -20.26 -5.18
N GLY A 257 15.28 -20.67 -5.41
CA GLY A 257 16.28 -19.80 -6.04
C GLY A 257 16.67 -18.59 -5.19
N ASN A 258 16.43 -18.61 -3.88
CA ASN A 258 16.77 -17.48 -3.01
C ASN A 258 18.17 -17.63 -2.41
N THR A 259 18.86 -16.52 -2.19
CA THR A 259 20.25 -16.48 -1.73
C THR A 259 20.40 -15.68 -0.44
N ALA A 260 21.14 -16.21 0.53
CA ALA A 260 21.56 -15.51 1.73
C ALA A 260 23.08 -15.57 1.88
N GLY A 261 23.68 -14.56 2.51
CA GLY A 261 25.11 -14.51 2.81
C GLY A 261 25.51 -15.43 3.97
N PHE A 262 24.61 -15.68 4.93
CA PHE A 262 24.89 -16.48 6.12
C PHE A 262 24.07 -17.76 6.20
N PHE A 263 22.77 -17.67 6.46
CA PHE A 263 21.94 -18.85 6.74
C PHE A 263 20.56 -18.73 6.10
N GLY A 264 19.95 -19.88 5.78
CA GLY A 264 18.58 -19.94 5.31
C GLY A 264 18.38 -19.15 4.02
N GLY A 265 18.96 -19.63 2.93
CA GLY A 265 18.71 -19.08 1.59
C GLY A 265 17.22 -18.99 1.31
N GLY A 266 16.48 -20.07 1.59
CA GLY A 266 15.02 -20.08 1.48
C GLY A 266 14.38 -19.41 2.69
N ILE A 267 14.51 -20.05 3.85
CA ILE A 267 13.97 -19.55 5.13
C ILE A 267 15.07 -19.60 6.20
N TYR A 268 15.31 -18.46 6.86
CA TYR A 268 15.89 -18.43 8.20
C TYR A 268 14.76 -18.33 9.22
N ASN A 269 14.73 -19.20 10.22
CA ASN A 269 13.60 -19.32 11.15
C ASN A 269 14.05 -19.25 12.63
N GLY A 270 14.05 -18.04 13.19
CA GLY A 270 14.18 -17.83 14.64
C GLY A 270 12.85 -17.89 15.41
N GLY A 271 11.72 -18.06 14.72
CA GLY A 271 10.37 -18.08 15.30
C GLY A 271 9.63 -19.41 15.10
N THR A 272 8.30 -19.35 15.04
CA THR A 272 7.46 -20.53 14.75
C THR A 272 7.26 -20.68 13.25
N LEU A 273 7.46 -21.90 12.73
CA LEU A 273 7.26 -22.26 11.33
C LEU A 273 6.30 -23.45 11.22
N THR A 274 5.25 -23.29 10.43
CA THR A 274 4.36 -24.38 9.99
C THR A 274 4.38 -24.44 8.47
N VAL A 275 4.69 -25.61 7.92
CA VAL A 275 4.76 -25.83 6.47
C VAL A 275 3.83 -26.97 6.08
N THR A 276 2.90 -26.69 5.17
CA THR A 276 1.94 -27.67 4.66
C THR A 276 1.94 -27.64 3.14
N LYS A 277 2.12 -28.79 2.49
CA LYS A 277 2.03 -28.95 1.01
C LYS A 277 2.80 -27.88 0.22
N SER A 278 3.96 -27.48 0.73
CA SER A 278 4.79 -26.42 0.15
C SER A 278 6.18 -26.95 -0.18
N ILE A 279 6.84 -26.32 -1.14
CA ILE A 279 8.15 -26.72 -1.65
C ILE A 279 9.16 -25.62 -1.29
N ILE A 280 10.28 -26.01 -0.69
CA ILE A 280 11.40 -25.13 -0.42
C ILE A 280 12.65 -25.81 -0.98
N THR A 281 13.14 -25.33 -2.13
CA THR A 281 14.21 -26.00 -2.90
C THR A 281 15.09 -25.00 -3.63
N ASP A 282 16.31 -25.40 -4.00
CA ASP A 282 17.25 -24.59 -4.80
C ASP A 282 17.59 -23.24 -4.18
N ASN A 283 17.64 -23.16 -2.85
CA ASN A 283 18.07 -21.96 -2.16
C ASN A 283 19.48 -22.13 -1.58
N THR A 284 20.23 -21.02 -1.52
CA THR A 284 21.64 -20.99 -1.11
C THR A 284 21.81 -20.09 0.12
N PRO A 285 22.52 -20.51 1.19
CA PRO A 285 23.24 -21.78 1.31
C PRO A 285 22.32 -22.97 1.58
N ASP A 286 21.19 -22.74 2.25
CA ASP A 286 20.26 -23.80 2.67
C ASP A 286 18.81 -23.44 2.37
N ASN A 287 17.96 -24.46 2.23
CA ASN A 287 16.52 -24.28 2.07
C ASN A 287 15.87 -23.72 3.34
N ILE A 288 16.19 -24.30 4.50
CA ILE A 288 15.66 -23.86 5.80
C ILE A 288 16.80 -23.95 6.83
N TYR A 289 16.95 -22.91 7.65
CA TYR A 289 17.88 -22.87 8.78
C TYR A 289 17.16 -22.38 10.05
N PRO A 290 17.30 -23.05 11.21
CA PRO A 290 16.62 -22.71 12.47
C PRO A 290 17.30 -21.61 13.30
#